data_AF-A0A957T942-F1
#
_entry.id   AF-A0A957T942-F1
#
_cell.length_a   1.000
_cell.length_b   1.000
_cell.length_c   1.000
_cell.angle_alpha   90.00
_cell.angle_beta   90.00
_cell.angle_gamma   90.00
#
_symmetry.space_group_name_H-M   'P 1'
#
loop_
_entity.id
_entity.type
_entity.pdbx_description
1 polymer ?
#
loop_
_entity_poly.entity_id
_entity_poly.type
_entity_poly.pdbx_seq_one_letter_code
_entity_poly.pdbx_strand_id
1 'polypeptide(L)' 'EPTNNLDIASVEVLEDVLTDFEGTVLVISHDRYFLDRVVGRIADLEDGAVTEYIGGYSDFQAEKAERKRRQRTKRR' A
#
# COMPACT_ATOMS: atom_id res chain seq x y z
N GLU A 1 -20.32 -11.69 0.88
CA GLU A 1 -19.18 -12.61 1.08
C GLU A 1 -18.89 -12.74 2.57
N PRO A 2 -18.43 -13.90 3.07
CA PRO A 2 -18.27 -14.17 4.50
C PRO A 2 -16.98 -13.54 5.09
N THR A 3 -16.60 -12.35 4.63
CA THR A 3 -15.32 -11.68 4.94
C THR A 3 -15.46 -10.56 5.99
N ASN A 4 -16.62 -10.41 6.62
CA ASN A 4 -16.91 -9.30 7.53
C ASN A 4 -16.67 -9.64 9.02
N ASN A 5 -15.49 -10.17 9.37
CA ASN A 5 -15.16 -10.41 10.79
C ASN A 5 -13.65 -10.33 11.13
N LEU A 6 -12.92 -9.41 10.49
CA LEU A 6 -11.74 -8.81 11.14
C LEU A 6 -12.20 -7.50 11.75
N ASP A 7 -12.97 -7.63 12.84
CA ASP A 7 -13.43 -6.53 13.70
C ASP A 7 -12.20 -5.74 14.14
N ILE A 8 -12.11 -4.48 13.76
CA ILE A 8 -11.21 -3.37 14.16
C ILE A 8 -10.10 -3.73 15.17
N ALA A 9 -10.44 -4.33 16.32
CA ALA A 9 -9.48 -4.86 17.30
C ALA A 9 -8.42 -5.81 16.72
N SER A 10 -8.76 -6.63 15.72
CA SER A 10 -7.82 -7.53 15.05
C SER A 10 -6.84 -6.78 14.14
N VAL A 11 -7.26 -5.63 13.60
CA VAL A 11 -6.41 -4.75 12.79
C VAL A 11 -5.46 -3.97 13.70
N GLU A 12 -5.93 -3.46 14.83
CA GLU A 12 -5.09 -2.77 15.83
C GLU A 12 -4.03 -3.71 16.41
N VAL A 13 -4.42 -4.94 16.78
CA VAL A 13 -3.46 -5.96 17.24
C VAL A 13 -2.47 -6.33 16.13
N LEU A 14 -2.90 -6.37 14.87
CA LEU A 14 -2.01 -6.63 13.75
C LEU A 14 -1.06 -5.46 13.48
N GLU A 15 -1.52 -4.21 13.63
CA GLU A 15 -0.67 -3.01 13.55
C GLU A 15 0.41 -3.01 14.64
N ASP A 16 0.05 -3.31 15.89
CA ASP A 16 1.01 -3.39 17.01
C ASP A 16 2.03 -4.50 16.79
N VAL A 17 1.56 -5.70 16.42
CA VAL A 17 2.44 -6.85 16.16
C VAL A 17 3.39 -6.59 14.99
N LEU A 18 2.92 -5.91 13.94
CA LEU A 18 3.75 -5.59 12.77
C LEU A 18 4.74 -4.46 13.06
N THR A 19 4.40 -3.55 13.96
CA THR A 19 5.31 -2.48 14.41
C THR A 19 6.46 -3.04 15.25
N ASP A 20 6.16 -4.00 16.12
CA ASP A 20 7.16 -4.65 16.98
C ASP A 20 7.91 -5.81 16.28
N PHE A 21 7.51 -6.19 15.07
CA PHE A 21 8.15 -7.26 14.33
C PHE A 21 9.46 -6.78 13.67
N GLU A 22 10.60 -7.27 14.16
CA GLU A 22 11.93 -6.93 13.64
C GLU A 22 12.25 -7.51 12.24
N GLY A 23 11.29 -8.19 11.60
CA GLY A 23 11.46 -8.79 10.27
C GLY A 23 10.81 -7.99 9.15
N THR A 24 10.88 -8.53 7.92
CA THR A 24 10.17 -7.95 6.76
C THR A 24 8.84 -8.66 6.57
N VAL A 25 7.76 -7.88 6.44
CA VAL A 25 6.42 -8.41 6.17
C VAL A 25 5.97 -7.98 4.79
N LEU A 26 5.50 -8.96 4.00
CA LEU A 26 4.84 -8.71 2.73
C LEU A 26 3.34 -8.84 2.92
N VAL A 27 2.61 -7.79 2.60
CA VAL A 27 1.16 -7.71 2.75
C VAL A 27 0.51 -7.55 1.38
N ILE A 28 -0.49 -8.38 1.10
CA ILE A 28 -1.34 -8.26 -0.09
C ILE A 28 -2.77 -8.06 0.42
N SER A 29 -3.34 -6.89 0.15
CA SER A 29 -4.71 -6.56 0.55
C SER A 29 -5.39 -5.68 -0.49
N HIS A 30 -6.72 -5.75 -0.54
CA HIS A 30 -7.55 -4.81 -1.28
C HIS A 30 -8.08 -3.67 -0.40
N ASP A 31 -7.90 -3.75 0.92
CA ASP A 31 -8.28 -2.70 1.86
C ASP A 31 -7.23 -1.58 1.88
N ARG A 32 -7.64 -0.42 1.41
CA ARG A 32 -6.77 0.75 1.27
C ARG A 32 -6.41 1.38 2.61
N TYR A 33 -7.34 1.39 3.57
CA TYR A 33 -7.11 1.99 4.88
C TYR A 33 -6.16 1.14 5.70
N PHE A 34 -6.29 -0.19 5.61
CA PHE A 34 -5.35 -1.12 6.20
C PHE A 34 -3.94 -0.94 5.64
N LEU A 35 -3.79 -0.88 4.31
CA LEU A 35 -2.49 -0.66 3.68
C LEU A 35 -1.89 0.68 4.10
N ASP A 36 -2.68 1.75 4.17
CA ASP A 36 -2.18 3.08 4.55
C ASP A 36 -1.62 3.13 5.98
N ARG A 37 -2.14 2.30 6.89
CA ARG A 37 -1.71 2.25 8.29
C ARG A 37 -0.54 1.29 8.53
N VAL A 38 -0.51 0.18 7.80
CA VAL A 38 0.38 -0.95 8.10
C VAL A 38 1.64 -0.95 7.25
N VAL A 39 1.56 -0.51 5.99
CA VAL A 39 2.71 -0.60 5.07
C VAL A 39 3.48 0.71 5.02
N GLY A 40 4.81 0.61 5.09
CA GLY A 40 5.71 1.76 4.86
C GLY A 40 6.18 1.90 3.41
N ARG A 41 5.90 0.91 2.56
CA ARG A 41 6.25 0.88 1.14
C ARG A 41 5.22 0.09 0.34
N ILE A 42 5.01 0.49 -0.90
CA ILE A 42 4.16 -0.22 -1.86
C ILE A 42 4.96 -0.58 -3.09
N ALA A 43 4.94 -1.87 -3.45
CA ALA A 43 5.44 -2.37 -4.72
C ALA A 43 4.27 -2.53 -5.70
N ASP A 44 4.25 -1.69 -6.74
CA ASP A 44 3.24 -1.71 -7.79
C ASP A 44 3.77 -2.48 -9.00
N LEU A 45 3.09 -3.57 -9.36
CA LEU A 45 3.43 -4.38 -10.53
C LEU A 45 2.53 -3.95 -11.70
N GLU A 46 3.10 -3.22 -12.66
CA GLU A 46 2.43 -2.83 -13.91
C GLU A 46 3.30 -3.24 -15.10
N ASP A 47 2.69 -3.81 -16.15
CA ASP A 47 3.36 -4.21 -17.39
C ASP A 47 4.62 -5.09 -17.20
N GLY A 48 4.62 -5.95 -16.18
CA GLY A 48 5.75 -6.83 -15.85
C GLY A 48 6.93 -6.12 -15.18
N ALA A 49 6.80 -4.83 -14.85
CA ALA A 49 7.77 -4.04 -14.11
C ALA A 49 7.24 -3.73 -12.70
N VAL A 50 8.12 -3.85 -11.70
CA VAL A 50 7.82 -3.44 -10.33
C VAL A 50 8.33 -2.02 -10.12
N THR A 51 7.45 -1.14 -9.65
CA THR A 51 7.79 0.21 -9.22
C THR A 51 7.50 0.33 -7.73
N GLU A 52 8.50 0.73 -6.95
CA GLU A 52 8.35 0.94 -5.52
C GLU A 52 8.00 2.40 -5.20
N TYR A 53 7.14 2.56 -4.20
CA TYR A 53 6.69 3.82 -3.64
C TYR A 53 6.91 3.82 -2.13
N ILE A 54 7.39 4.92 -1.58
CA ILE A 54 7.60 5.11 -0.14
C ILE A 54 6.31 5.68 0.45
N GLY A 55 5.90 5.14 1.59
CA GLY A 55 4.67 5.52 2.27
C GLY A 55 3.53 4.53 2.04
N GLY A 56 2.34 4.94 2.47
CA GLY A 56 1.12 4.14 2.45
C GLY A 56 0.45 4.11 1.07
N TYR A 57 -0.78 3.62 1.06
CA TYR A 57 -1.61 3.56 -0.16
C TYR A 57 -1.92 4.95 -0.72
N SER A 58 -2.17 5.92 0.16
CA SER A 58 -2.48 7.30 -0.23
C SER A 58 -1.29 7.97 -0.93
N ASP A 59 -0.08 7.78 -0.40
CA ASP A 59 1.17 8.31 -0.98
C ASP A 59 1.45 7.70 -2.35
N PHE A 60 1.31 6.38 -2.47
CA PHE A 60 1.40 5.65 -3.73
C PHE A 60 0.46 6.24 -4.80
N GLN A 61 -0.82 6.46 -4.46
CA GLN A 61 -1.80 7.01 -5.40
C GLN A 61 -1.44 8.42 -5.87
N ALA A 62 -1.01 9.27 -4.94
CA ALA A 62 -0.60 10.64 -5.25
C ALA A 62 0.60 10.66 -6.20
N GLU A 63 1.65 9.90 -5.88
CA GLU A 63 2.86 9.85 -6.69
C GLU A 63 2.60 9.22 -8.07
N LYS A 64 1.83 8.13 -8.14
CA LYS A 64 1.45 7.49 -9.40
C LYS A 64 0.66 8.42 -10.30
N ALA A 65 -0.28 9.18 -9.75
CA ALA A 65 -1.04 10.19 -10.50
C ALA A 65 -0.12 11.30 -11.06
N GLU A 66 0.84 11.76 -10.26
CA GLU A 66 1.82 12.75 -10.70
C GLU A 66 2.73 12.20 -11.81
N ARG A 67 3.24 10.97 -11.66
CA ARG A 67 4.04 10.29 -12.69
C ARG A 67 3.27 10.17 -14.00
N LYS A 68 2.00 9.75 -13.98
CA LYS A 68 1.13 9.68 -15.15
C LYS A 68 0.92 11.06 -15.81
N ARG A 69 0.74 12.11 -15.00
CA ARG A 69 0.64 13.50 -15.51
C ARG A 69 1.94 13.95 -16.20
N ARG A 70 3.10 13.76 -15.55
CA ARG A 70 4.41 14.11 -16.11
C ARG A 70 4.70 13.39 -17.42
N GLN A 71 4.34 12.11 -17.53
CA GLN A 71 4.50 11.32 -18.77
C GLN A 71 3.63 11.86 -19.92
N ARG A 72 2.41 12.32 -19.64
CA ARG A 72 1.52 12.92 -20.66
C ARG A 72 2.05 14.24 -21.18
N THR A 73 2.59 15.09 -20.30
CA THR A 73 3.14 16.40 -20.69
C THR A 73 4.40 16.27 -21.55
N LYS A 74 5.27 15.29 -21.26
CA LYS A 74 6.50 15.05 -22.05
C LYS A 74 6.27 14.50 -23.46
N ARG A 75 5.06 14.01 -23.76
CA ARG A 75 4.69 13.45 -25.08
C ARG A 75 4.02 14.48 -26.01
N ARG A 76 3.91 15.73 -25.58
CA ARG A 76 3.45 16.87 -26.38
C ARG A 76 4.63 17.75 -26.74
#